data_AF-A0A0H1BBK4-F1
#
_entry.id   AF-A0A0H1BBK4-F1
#
_cell.length_a   1.000
_cell.length_b   1.000
_cell.length_c   1.000
_cell.angle_alpha   90.00
_cell.angle_beta   90.00
_cell.angle_gamma   90.00
#
_symmetry.space_group_name_H-M   'P 1'
#
loop_
_entity.id
_entity.type
_entity.pdbx_description
1 polymer ?
#
loop_
_entity_poly.entity_id
_entity_poly.type
_entity_poly.pdbx_seq_one_letter_code
_entity_poly.pdbx_strand_id
1 'polypeptide(L)'
;MLMQLLKAMESGAGAGGAGGGDDENLDKVFMGIMEQLSNKEMLYEPMKELHDKFGPWLLENRDKVSKEDLERYELQSVLVAEIVGKFDEEGYSDEKPADRAYIWEKMQKMQAAGSPPDALVSNPLADELGLPGAFAGGGGDAEMPQCPQQ
;
A
#
# COMPACT_ATOMS: atom_id res chain seq x y z
N MET A 1 4.31 0.58 -9.47
CA MET A 1 4.09 -0.07 -10.78
C MET A 1 3.00 -1.15 -10.73
N LEU A 2 3.06 -2.13 -9.81
CA LEU A 2 2.06 -3.23 -9.73
C LEU A 2 0.64 -2.80 -9.33
N MET A 3 0.47 -1.90 -8.35
CA MET A 3 -0.86 -1.40 -7.98
C MET A 3 -1.49 -0.48 -9.04
N GLN A 4 -0.66 0.20 -9.85
CA GLN A 4 -1.16 0.94 -11.02
C GLN A 4 -1.67 -0.01 -12.10
N LEU A 5 -1.02 -1.16 -12.29
CA LEU A 5 -1.50 -2.21 -13.18
C LEU A 5 -2.84 -2.79 -12.69
N LEU A 6 -2.98 -3.03 -11.39
CA LEU A 6 -4.22 -3.50 -10.77
C LEU A 6 -5.36 -2.48 -10.94
N LYS A 7 -5.07 -1.20 -10.69
CA LYS A 7 -6.03 -0.10 -10.83
C LYS A 7 -6.44 0.16 -12.29
N ALA A 8 -5.53 -0.08 -13.24
CA ALA A 8 -5.83 -0.03 -14.67
C ALA A 8 -6.69 -1.21 -15.15
N MET A 9 -6.63 -2.35 -14.46
CA MET A 9 -7.47 -3.52 -14.73
C MET A 9 -8.88 -3.38 -14.12
N GLU A 10 -8.97 -2.84 -12.91
CA GLU A 10 -10.24 -2.55 -12.22
C GLU A 10 -11.07 -1.47 -12.93
N SER A 11 -10.41 -0.54 -13.64
CA SER A 11 -11.07 0.50 -14.45
C SER A 11 -11.57 0.02 -15.82
N GLY A 12 -11.45 -1.27 -16.14
CA GLY A 12 -12.05 -1.87 -17.33
C GLY A 12 -11.39 -1.45 -18.66
N ALA A 13 -10.20 -0.86 -18.64
CA ALA A 13 -9.48 -0.41 -19.83
C ALA A 13 -8.77 -1.55 -20.60
N GLY A 14 -9.45 -2.70 -20.75
CA GLY A 14 -8.92 -3.90 -21.37
C GLY A 14 -10.00 -4.73 -22.07
N ALA A 15 -10.85 -4.08 -22.88
CA ALA A 15 -11.78 -4.80 -23.74
C ALA A 15 -11.01 -5.43 -24.92
N GLY A 16 -10.77 -6.74 -24.87
CA GLY A 16 -10.09 -7.44 -25.96
C GLY A 16 -10.02 -8.96 -25.86
N GLY A 17 -11.12 -9.66 -25.59
CA GLY A 17 -11.33 -11.01 -26.15
C GLY A 17 -11.53 -12.18 -25.18
N ALA A 18 -12.76 -12.69 -25.19
CA ALA A 18 -13.15 -14.11 -25.18
C ALA A 18 -12.75 -15.02 -24.00
N GLY A 19 -13.73 -15.23 -23.11
CA GLY A 19 -14.30 -16.58 -22.92
C GLY A 19 -13.98 -17.29 -21.61
N GLY A 20 -14.91 -17.22 -20.65
CA GLY A 20 -15.39 -18.34 -19.82
C GLY A 20 -14.39 -19.17 -18.98
N GLY A 21 -13.11 -18.83 -18.95
CA GLY A 21 -12.07 -19.44 -18.11
C GLY A 21 -11.12 -18.42 -17.48
N ASP A 22 -11.45 -17.13 -17.60
CA ASP A 22 -10.65 -16.01 -17.09
C ASP A 22 -10.68 -15.89 -15.56
N ASP A 23 -11.77 -16.26 -14.88
CA ASP A 23 -11.89 -16.10 -13.43
C ASP A 23 -10.84 -16.94 -12.67
N GLU A 24 -10.67 -18.23 -13.03
CA GLU A 24 -9.65 -19.09 -12.41
C GLU A 24 -8.20 -18.67 -12.75
N ASN A 25 -7.99 -18.01 -13.90
CA ASN A 25 -6.69 -17.48 -14.28
C ASN A 25 -6.40 -16.18 -13.54
N LEU A 26 -7.43 -15.35 -13.36
CA LEU A 26 -7.37 -14.09 -12.65
C LEU A 26 -7.13 -14.30 -11.15
N ASP A 27 -7.83 -15.25 -10.52
CA ASP A 27 -7.61 -15.63 -9.12
C ASP A 27 -6.17 -16.10 -8.88
N LYS A 28 -5.59 -16.87 -9.81
CA LYS A 28 -4.18 -17.29 -9.73
C LYS A 28 -3.20 -16.12 -9.84
N VAL A 29 -3.49 -15.16 -10.71
CA VAL A 29 -2.68 -13.93 -10.82
C VAL A 29 -2.79 -13.11 -9.54
N PHE A 30 -4.00 -12.94 -8.98
CA PHE A 30 -4.21 -12.25 -7.70
C PHE A 30 -3.49 -12.94 -6.55
N MET A 31 -3.58 -14.26 -6.46
CA MET A 31 -2.82 -15.03 -5.47
C MET A 31 -1.32 -14.82 -5.68
N GLY A 32 -0.81 -14.94 -6.90
CA GLY A 32 0.60 -14.67 -7.24
C GLY A 32 1.11 -13.31 -6.75
N ILE A 33 0.31 -12.27 -6.98
CA ILE A 33 0.60 -10.90 -6.53
C ILE A 33 0.57 -10.80 -5.00
N MET A 34 -0.43 -11.41 -4.37
CA MET A 34 -0.54 -11.48 -2.92
C MET A 34 0.67 -12.16 -2.29
N GLU A 35 1.22 -13.24 -2.89
CA GLU A 35 2.43 -13.91 -2.36
C GLU A 35 3.64 -13.00 -2.37
N GLN A 36 3.85 -12.29 -3.48
CA GLN A 36 4.99 -11.40 -3.61
C GLN A 36 4.87 -10.19 -2.67
N LEU A 37 3.68 -9.61 -2.55
CA LEU A 37 3.47 -8.42 -1.74
C LEU A 37 3.44 -8.70 -0.23
N SER A 38 3.00 -9.89 0.18
CA SER A 38 2.97 -10.28 1.60
C SER A 38 4.26 -10.93 2.09
N ASN A 39 5.28 -11.07 1.24
CA ASN A 39 6.51 -11.79 1.58
C ASN A 39 7.32 -11.04 2.64
N LYS A 40 7.70 -11.73 3.72
CA LYS A 40 8.45 -11.14 4.83
C LYS A 40 9.78 -10.54 4.41
N GLU A 41 10.55 -11.20 3.55
CA GLU A 41 11.87 -10.70 3.13
C GLU A 41 11.77 -9.34 2.42
N MET A 42 10.68 -9.11 1.70
CA MET A 42 10.45 -7.86 0.97
C MET A 42 9.73 -6.80 1.81
N LEU A 43 8.81 -7.22 2.68
CA LEU A 43 7.89 -6.31 3.37
C LEU A 43 8.31 -5.97 4.81
N TYR A 44 9.06 -6.83 5.49
CA TYR A 44 9.35 -6.65 6.91
C TYR A 44 10.19 -5.39 7.18
N GLU A 45 11.33 -5.24 6.50
CA GLU A 45 12.22 -4.09 6.67
C GLU A 45 11.50 -2.75 6.43
N PRO A 46 10.83 -2.52 5.28
CA PRO A 46 10.17 -1.23 5.03
C PRO A 46 9.01 -0.97 6.02
N MET A 47 8.28 -2.01 6.44
CA MET A 47 7.23 -1.84 7.46
C MET A 47 7.82 -1.53 8.83
N LYS A 48 8.95 -2.14 9.18
CA LYS A 48 9.63 -1.89 10.45
C LYS A 48 10.19 -0.48 10.52
N GLU A 49 10.81 -0.01 9.45
CA GLU A 49 11.30 1.38 9.35
C GLU A 49 10.13 2.37 9.45
N LEU A 50 9.03 2.11 8.73
CA LEU A 50 7.85 2.95 8.77
C LEU A 50 7.22 3.00 10.17
N HIS A 51 7.11 1.84 10.85
CA HIS A 51 6.64 1.74 12.22
C HIS A 51 7.47 2.61 13.17
N ASP A 52 8.79 2.51 13.08
CA ASP A 52 9.70 3.20 13.99
C ASP A 52 9.67 4.72 13.78
N LYS A 53 9.36 5.20 12.56
CA LYS A 53 9.17 6.63 12.27
C LYS A 53 7.79 7.17 12.64
N PHE A 54 6.74 6.34 12.62
CA PHE A 54 5.36 6.77 12.89
C PHE A 54 5.19 7.36 14.31
N GLY A 55 5.78 6.72 15.32
CA GLY A 55 5.67 7.14 16.72
C GLY A 55 6.14 8.59 16.95
N PRO A 56 7.42 8.92 16.65
CA PRO A 56 7.93 10.27 16.76
C PRO A 56 7.14 11.29 15.91
N TRP A 57 6.78 10.92 14.68
CA TRP A 57 6.06 11.83 13.78
C TRP A 57 4.67 12.18 14.31
N LEU A 58 3.91 11.21 14.82
CA LEU A 58 2.59 11.47 15.40
C LEU A 58 2.69 12.40 16.62
N LEU A 59 3.69 12.21 17.48
CA LEU A 59 3.92 13.09 18.64
C LEU A 59 4.20 14.54 18.21
N GLU A 60 4.99 14.74 17.16
CA GLU A 60 5.39 16.06 16.68
C GLU A 60 4.34 16.77 15.83
N ASN A 61 3.42 16.02 15.20
CA ASN A 61 2.49 16.54 14.19
C ASN A 61 1.01 16.47 14.60
N ARG A 62 0.68 15.88 15.75
CA ARG A 62 -0.71 15.77 16.26
C ARG A 62 -1.49 17.08 16.22
N ASP A 63 -0.85 18.20 16.54
CA ASP A 63 -1.49 19.54 16.56
C ASP A 63 -1.33 20.33 15.24
N LYS A 64 -0.62 19.76 14.25
CA LYS A 64 -0.29 20.40 12.96
C LYS A 64 -1.13 19.87 11.79
N VAL A 65 -1.76 18.71 11.96
CA VAL A 65 -2.59 18.08 10.94
C VAL A 65 -4.07 18.20 11.29
N SER A 66 -4.94 18.01 10.30
CA SER A 66 -6.39 17.98 10.53
C SER A 66 -6.76 16.78 11.41
N LYS A 67 -7.89 16.88 12.11
CA LYS A 67 -8.38 15.77 12.95
C LYS A 67 -8.66 14.51 12.11
N GLU A 68 -9.20 14.68 10.91
CA GLU A 68 -9.49 13.58 9.98
C GLU A 68 -8.21 12.88 9.51
N ASP A 69 -7.18 13.65 9.17
CA ASP A 69 -5.88 13.09 8.79
C ASP A 69 -5.19 12.41 9.97
N LEU A 70 -5.29 13.00 11.18
CA LEU A 70 -4.75 12.40 12.39
C LEU A 70 -5.36 11.02 12.67
N GLU A 71 -6.68 10.89 12.60
CA GLU A 71 -7.38 9.61 12.80
C GLU A 71 -6.93 8.57 11.77
N ARG A 72 -6.74 8.97 10.51
CA ARG A 72 -6.17 8.09 9.46
C ARG A 72 -4.73 7.69 9.76
N TYR A 73 -3.86 8.62 10.14
CA TYR A 73 -2.45 8.33 10.42
C TYR A 73 -2.26 7.49 11.68
N GLU A 74 -3.09 7.68 12.71
CA GLU A 74 -3.13 6.80 13.87
C GLU A 74 -3.56 5.38 13.48
N LEU A 75 -4.59 5.23 12.64
CA LEU A 75 -5.01 3.92 12.12
C LEU A 75 -3.90 3.25 11.32
N GLN A 76 -3.23 3.99 10.42
CA GLN A 76 -2.11 3.46 9.65
C GLN A 76 -0.97 3.01 10.57
N SER A 77 -0.61 3.81 11.59
CA SER A 77 0.41 3.43 12.58
C SER A 77 0.08 2.11 13.27
N VAL A 78 -1.18 1.91 13.66
CA VAL A 78 -1.66 0.65 14.25
C VAL A 78 -1.52 -0.51 13.25
N LEU A 79 -1.94 -0.32 12.00
CA LEU A 79 -1.85 -1.37 10.98
C LEU A 79 -0.40 -1.77 10.67
N VAL A 80 0.52 -0.79 10.60
CA VAL A 80 1.96 -1.08 10.42
C VAL A 80 2.49 -1.87 11.63
N ALA A 81 2.13 -1.48 12.86
CA ALA A 81 2.53 -2.20 14.06
C ALA A 81 2.02 -3.65 14.08
N GLU A 82 0.78 -3.88 13.64
CA GLU A 82 0.20 -5.23 13.53
C GLU A 82 0.93 -6.09 12.48
N ILE A 83 1.33 -5.50 11.35
CA ILE A 83 2.09 -6.20 10.31
C ILE A 83 3.48 -6.60 10.82
N VAL A 84 4.21 -5.64 11.40
CA VAL A 84 5.54 -5.88 11.99
C VAL A 84 5.45 -6.92 13.10
N GLY A 85 4.49 -6.77 14.00
CA GLY A 85 4.25 -7.72 15.09
C GLY A 85 3.94 -9.12 14.57
N LYS A 86 3.13 -9.24 13.50
CA LYS A 86 2.84 -10.53 12.88
C LYS A 86 4.08 -11.20 12.29
N PHE A 87 4.96 -10.42 11.65
CA PHE A 87 6.24 -10.93 11.15
C PHE A 87 7.17 -11.38 12.28
N ASP A 88 7.13 -10.73 13.44
CA ASP A 88 7.95 -11.05 14.62
C ASP A 88 7.42 -12.26 15.42
N GLU A 89 6.20 -12.74 15.16
CA GLU A 89 5.64 -13.92 15.84
C GLU A 89 6.50 -15.18 15.61
N GLU A 90 6.75 -15.91 16.70
CA GLU A 90 7.37 -17.23 16.61
C GLU A 90 6.48 -18.18 15.80
N GLY A 91 7.01 -18.62 14.65
CA GLY A 91 6.30 -19.51 13.74
C GLY A 91 5.58 -18.81 12.60
N TYR A 92 5.74 -17.50 12.41
CA TYR A 92 5.39 -16.86 11.14
C TYR A 92 6.06 -17.61 9.98
N SER A 93 5.31 -17.84 8.90
CA SER A 93 5.87 -18.39 7.67
C SER A 93 5.12 -17.89 6.44
N ASP A 94 5.87 -17.44 5.43
CA ASP A 94 5.31 -17.08 4.11
C ASP A 94 4.74 -18.31 3.37
N GLU A 95 4.98 -19.53 3.83
CA GLU A 95 4.35 -20.73 3.26
C GLU A 95 2.97 -21.01 3.89
N LYS A 96 2.62 -20.36 5.00
CA LYS A 96 1.33 -20.53 5.67
C LYS A 96 0.29 -19.59 5.04
N PRO A 97 -0.76 -20.11 4.39
CA PRO A 97 -1.77 -19.26 3.75
C PRO A 97 -2.47 -18.32 4.72
N ALA A 98 -2.66 -18.74 5.98
CA ALA A 98 -3.29 -17.92 7.01
C ALA A 98 -2.45 -16.69 7.40
N ASP A 99 -1.12 -16.85 7.51
CA ASP A 99 -0.22 -15.74 7.86
C ASP A 99 -0.18 -14.72 6.71
N ARG A 100 -0.11 -15.20 5.47
CA ARG A 100 -0.15 -14.33 4.29
C ARG A 100 -1.48 -13.63 4.11
N ALA A 101 -2.59 -14.33 4.34
CA ALA A 101 -3.93 -13.74 4.35
C ALA A 101 -4.04 -12.60 5.36
N TYR A 102 -3.47 -12.78 6.55
CA TYR A 102 -3.44 -11.74 7.57
C TYR A 102 -2.67 -10.51 7.10
N ILE A 103 -1.43 -10.68 6.61
CA ILE A 103 -0.59 -9.56 6.12
C ILE A 103 -1.30 -8.82 4.99
N TRP A 104 -1.88 -9.56 4.03
CA TRP A 104 -2.64 -9.00 2.92
C TRP A 104 -3.86 -8.19 3.39
N GLU A 105 -4.63 -8.71 4.34
CA GLU A 105 -5.79 -8.00 4.91
C GLU A 105 -5.38 -6.67 5.55
N LYS A 106 -4.26 -6.64 6.28
CA LYS A 106 -3.73 -5.41 6.87
C LYS A 106 -3.25 -4.42 5.81
N MET A 107 -2.60 -4.89 4.75
CA MET A 107 -2.21 -4.05 3.61
C MET A 107 -3.42 -3.44 2.90
N GLN A 108 -4.49 -4.21 2.70
CA GLN A 108 -5.75 -3.68 2.14
C GLN A 108 -6.37 -2.61 3.03
N LYS A 109 -6.41 -2.83 4.35
CA LYS A 109 -6.89 -1.84 5.32
C LYS A 109 -6.04 -0.58 5.31
N MET A 110 -4.73 -0.72 5.17
CA MET A 110 -3.80 0.42 5.09
C MET A 110 -4.05 1.24 3.84
N GLN A 111 -4.24 0.58 2.69
CA GLN A 111 -4.60 1.25 1.44
C GLN A 111 -5.95 1.96 1.54
N ALA A 112 -6.93 1.35 2.21
CA ALA A 112 -8.24 1.97 2.45
C ALA A 112 -8.17 3.19 3.38
N ALA A 113 -7.20 3.22 4.31
CA ALA A 113 -6.92 4.39 5.17
C ALA A 113 -6.25 5.55 4.39
N GLY A 114 -6.00 5.40 3.10
CA GLY A 114 -5.37 6.41 2.24
C GLY A 114 -3.85 6.43 2.35
N SER A 115 -3.22 7.43 1.76
CA SER A 115 -1.75 7.50 1.77
C SER A 115 -1.17 7.84 3.14
N PRO A 116 0.02 7.28 3.45
CA PRO A 116 0.79 7.66 4.63
C PRO A 116 1.37 9.07 4.53
N PRO A 117 1.76 9.68 5.65
CA PRO A 117 2.41 10.98 5.65
C PRO A 117 3.67 10.99 4.78
N ASP A 118 3.81 11.99 3.91
CA ASP A 118 4.95 12.10 2.98
C ASP A 118 6.30 12.10 3.69
N ALA A 119 6.37 12.67 4.89
CA ALA A 119 7.59 12.71 5.69
C ALA A 119 8.05 11.33 6.19
N LEU A 120 7.16 10.33 6.19
CA LEU A 120 7.43 8.97 6.69
C LEU A 120 7.85 8.02 5.57
N VAL A 121 7.36 8.24 4.35
CA VAL A 121 7.71 7.43 3.19
C VAL A 121 8.91 8.05 2.48
N SER A 122 10.10 7.57 2.83
CA SER A 122 11.28 7.79 1.99
C SER A 122 11.06 7.08 0.67
N ASN A 123 10.95 7.81 -0.44
CA ASN A 123 10.67 7.23 -1.74
C ASN A 123 11.87 7.38 -2.69
N PRO A 124 12.96 6.62 -2.48
CA PRO A 124 14.11 6.65 -3.38
C PRO A 124 13.71 6.33 -4.82
N LEU A 125 12.63 5.56 -5.03
CA LEU A 125 12.12 5.25 -6.36
C LEU A 125 11.35 6.41 -7.02
N ALA A 126 10.65 7.28 -6.28
CA ALA A 126 10.06 8.49 -6.87
C ALA A 126 11.11 9.59 -7.10
N ASP A 127 12.09 9.70 -6.21
CA ASP A 127 13.24 10.59 -6.40
C ASP A 127 14.06 10.16 -7.64
N GLU A 128 14.30 8.86 -7.81
CA GLU A 128 15.06 8.31 -8.95
C GLU A 128 14.29 8.39 -10.29
N LEU A 129 12.96 8.31 -10.25
CA LEU A 129 12.11 8.42 -11.44
C LEU A 129 11.60 9.85 -11.70
N GLY A 130 11.94 10.82 -10.85
CA GLY A 130 11.50 12.21 -10.98
C GLY A 130 9.99 12.39 -11.03
N LEU A 131 9.23 11.43 -10.48
CA LEU A 131 7.78 11.49 -10.47
C LEU A 131 7.35 12.38 -9.30
N PRO A 132 6.49 13.38 -9.51
CA PRO A 132 5.88 14.09 -8.39
C PRO A 132 5.20 13.05 -7.50
N GLY A 133 5.11 13.33 -6.20
CA GLY A 133 4.53 12.45 -5.17
C GLY A 133 3.08 12.01 -5.42
N ALA A 134 2.53 12.08 -6.64
CA ALA A 134 1.26 11.55 -7.10
C ALA A 134 1.11 10.02 -7.04
N PHE A 135 2.11 9.29 -6.52
CA PHE A 135 1.90 7.93 -6.00
C PHE A 135 1.44 7.93 -4.52
N ALA A 136 1.61 9.07 -3.82
CA ALA A 136 0.99 9.43 -2.55
C ALA A 136 -0.37 10.09 -2.84
N GLY A 137 -1.39 9.26 -2.98
CA GLY A 137 -2.76 9.70 -3.16
C GLY A 137 -3.32 10.41 -1.93
N GLY A 138 -3.43 11.73 -2.03
CA GLY A 138 -4.73 12.41 -1.96
C GLY A 138 -5.16 12.92 -0.58
N GLY A 139 -4.76 14.16 -0.28
CA GLY A 139 -5.43 15.03 0.68
C GLY A 139 -5.21 16.48 0.27
N GLY A 140 -6.08 17.03 -0.58
CA GLY A 140 -6.07 18.45 -0.95
C GLY A 140 -6.20 18.69 -2.45
N ASP A 141 -7.33 19.29 -2.81
CA ASP A 141 -7.65 19.97 -4.07
C ASP A 141 -6.41 20.47 -4.86
N ALA A 142 -6.08 19.79 -5.95
CA ALA A 142 -5.17 20.31 -6.96
C ALA A 142 -5.60 19.78 -8.33
N GLU A 143 -6.18 20.67 -9.10
CA GLU A 143 -6.58 20.51 -10.49
C GLU A 143 -5.54 19.71 -11.29
N MET A 144 -5.97 18.59 -11.88
CA MET A 144 -5.16 17.85 -12.84
C MET A 144 -4.97 18.72 -14.10
N PRO A 145 -3.74 19.07 -14.51
CA PRO A 145 -3.53 19.58 -15.86
C PRO A 145 -3.79 18.43 -16.84
N GLN A 146 -4.82 18.59 -17.67
CA GLN A 146 -5.15 17.66 -18.75
C GLN A 146 -3.93 17.51 -19.67
N CYS A 147 -3.31 16.33 -19.70
CA CYS A 147 -2.31 16.01 -20.71
C CYS A 147 -2.98 16.09 -22.10
N PRO A 148 -2.45 16.88 -23.06
CA PRO A 148 -2.96 16.84 -24.42
C PRO A 148 -2.59 15.50 -25.03
N GLN A 149 -3.60 14.75 -25.46
CA GLN A 149 -3.42 13.62 -26.38
C GLN A 149 -2.80 14.14 -27.68
N GLN A 150 -1.64 13.58 -28.04
CA GLN A 150 -1.04 13.62 -29.37
C GLN A 150 -0.81 12.17 -29.77
#